data_AF-A0A179UKI2-F1
#
_entry.id   AF-A0A179UKI2-F1
#
_cell.length_a   1.000
_cell.length_b   1.000
_cell.length_c   1.000
_cell.angle_alpha   90.00
_cell.angle_beta   90.00
_cell.angle_gamma   90.00
#
_symmetry.space_group_name_H-M   'P 1'
#
loop_
_entity.id
_entity.type
_entity.pdbx_description
1 polymer ?
#
loop_
_entity_poly.entity_id
_entity_poly.type
_entity_poly.pdbx_seq_one_letter_code
_entity_poly.pdbx_strand_id
1 'polypeptide(L)'
;MYSRPLALVRRPFALLTILAFLVTLSWYRHVARNHRNFAGPLIEHASEEKAPTRGYFSHFSPGVPKPPGSHYSRALIIPRLQKEDVSWISSQVQHVQQFVYVVDDPSATLHPPANKGNEAMVYLTYLIDHYDNLPDIMIFMHSHGNSWHNEEPLDFKAAELINRLSSERVMRDGYMNLRCNWGPGCPDWIHPEKEEADPSKPEEAILAKAWSELFPFAEVPTVLSQACCAQFAVSRERARAIPRSRYVFYRDWILRTELQNYISGRVWEYLWQVVFTGKNVFCPAQHACYCDGFGVCFGGAKGLDEYFDLARQRRAKEWELFKWKELSKEIQEAIEKGLSDEEIQKLEKPEPGRDEVLEREIEDKKQELAKMVEQAKERGKDPRIRAEEAGRVWKEGDGF
;
A
#
# COMPACT_ATOMS: atom_id res chain seq x y z
N MET A 1 1.03 26.35 78.85
CA MET A 1 -0.45 26.23 78.82
C MET A 1 -0.85 26.11 77.35
N TYR A 2 -1.21 24.89 76.90
CA TYR A 2 -1.96 24.48 75.68
C TYR A 2 -1.50 24.96 74.28
N SER A 3 -1.72 24.31 73.12
CA SER A 3 -1.92 22.93 72.64
C SER A 3 -2.26 23.04 71.13
N ARG A 4 -1.52 22.35 70.24
CA ARG A 4 -1.97 21.63 69.00
C ARG A 4 -2.63 22.43 67.81
N PRO A 5 -2.89 21.84 66.61
CA PRO A 5 -1.93 21.56 65.52
C PRO A 5 -2.47 21.76 64.06
N LEU A 6 -1.62 21.43 63.06
CA LEU A 6 -1.86 20.97 61.66
C LEU A 6 -3.24 21.14 60.97
N ALA A 7 -3.18 21.62 59.71
CA ALA A 7 -3.97 21.07 58.60
C ALA A 7 -3.13 21.00 57.32
N LEU A 8 -2.84 19.77 56.89
CA LEU A 8 -2.11 19.39 55.69
C LEU A 8 -3.11 19.32 54.52
N VAL A 9 -3.03 20.23 53.55
CA VAL A 9 -3.84 20.17 52.32
C VAL A 9 -3.18 19.19 51.35
N ARG A 10 -3.66 17.95 51.31
CA ARG A 10 -3.33 16.97 50.25
C ARG A 10 -4.01 17.39 48.94
N ARG A 11 -3.20 17.63 47.91
CA ARG A 11 -3.59 17.94 46.52
C ARG A 11 -4.09 16.69 45.75
N PRO A 12 -4.89 16.86 44.67
CA PRO A 12 -5.76 15.84 44.09
C PRO A 12 -5.12 15.05 42.94
N PHE A 13 -3.94 14.46 43.14
CA PHE A 13 -3.27 13.69 42.08
C PHE A 13 -3.86 12.28 41.86
N ALA A 14 -4.50 11.71 42.89
CA ALA A 14 -5.10 10.38 42.82
C ALA A 14 -6.36 10.32 41.93
N LEU A 15 -7.13 11.42 41.85
CA LEU A 15 -8.37 11.45 41.05
C LEU A 15 -8.07 11.53 39.54
N LEU A 16 -7.03 12.26 39.15
CA LEU A 16 -6.62 12.39 37.74
C LEU A 16 -6.03 11.08 37.18
N THR A 17 -5.27 10.34 38.00
CA THR A 17 -4.71 9.05 37.62
C THR A 17 -5.77 7.96 37.50
N ILE A 18 -6.77 7.95 38.39
CA ILE A 18 -7.92 7.04 38.30
C ILE A 18 -8.76 7.36 37.06
N LEU A 19 -8.98 8.63 36.73
CA LEU A 19 -9.73 9.02 35.53
C LEU A 19 -9.01 8.59 34.24
N ALA A 20 -7.69 8.80 34.16
CA ALA A 20 -6.87 8.37 33.02
C ALA A 20 -6.87 6.84 32.84
N PHE A 21 -6.82 6.08 33.94
CA PHE A 21 -6.90 4.62 33.91
C PHE A 21 -8.27 4.12 33.44
N LEU A 22 -9.36 4.77 33.86
CA LEU A 22 -10.71 4.39 33.43
C LEU A 22 -10.96 4.72 31.95
N VAL A 23 -10.44 5.85 31.45
CA VAL A 23 -10.53 6.22 30.03
C VAL A 23 -9.73 5.26 29.15
N THR A 24 -8.50 4.91 29.55
CA THR A 24 -7.66 3.94 28.81
C THR A 24 -8.25 2.52 28.85
N LEU A 25 -8.82 2.09 29.98
CA LEU A 25 -9.49 0.80 30.09
C LEU A 25 -10.79 0.75 29.25
N SER A 26 -11.53 1.86 29.18
CA SER A 26 -12.71 2.00 28.32
C SER A 26 -12.32 1.95 26.83
N TRP A 27 -11.26 2.66 26.45
CA TRP A 27 -10.72 2.63 25.08
C TRP A 27 -10.21 1.24 24.71
N TYR A 28 -9.47 0.57 25.60
CA TYR A 28 -9.00 -0.79 25.40
C TYR A 28 -10.15 -1.81 25.27
N ARG A 29 -11.22 -1.66 26.08
CA ARG A 29 -12.43 -2.49 25.97
C ARG A 29 -13.23 -2.22 24.69
N HIS A 30 -13.23 -0.98 24.19
CA HIS A 30 -13.86 -0.63 22.93
C HIS A 30 -13.08 -1.22 21.73
N VAL A 31 -11.75 -1.07 21.73
CA VAL A 31 -10.85 -1.68 20.73
C VAL A 31 -10.95 -3.21 20.77
N ALA A 32 -10.93 -3.83 21.96
CA ALA A 32 -11.03 -5.28 22.10
C ALA A 32 -12.42 -5.84 21.73
N ARG A 33 -13.51 -5.07 21.91
CA ARG A 33 -14.85 -5.45 21.43
C ARG A 33 -14.95 -5.36 19.90
N ASN A 34 -14.32 -4.36 19.27
CA ASN A 34 -14.29 -4.25 17.81
C ASN A 34 -13.45 -5.35 17.16
N HIS A 35 -12.41 -5.87 17.83
CA HIS A 35 -11.61 -6.99 17.31
C HIS A 35 -12.27 -8.38 17.48
N ARG A 36 -13.20 -8.57 18.43
CA ARG A 36 -13.87 -9.86 18.63
C ARG A 36 -15.03 -10.14 17.67
N ASN A 37 -15.47 -9.17 16.89
CA ASN A 37 -16.55 -9.36 15.91
C ASN A 37 -16.09 -9.85 14.53
N PHE A 38 -14.80 -10.15 14.33
CA PHE A 38 -14.26 -10.60 13.04
C PHE A 38 -13.90 -12.09 12.95
N ALA A 39 -14.27 -12.89 13.95
CA ALA A 39 -14.11 -14.36 13.93
C ALA A 39 -15.46 -15.05 13.70
N GLY A 40 -16.02 -14.87 12.51
CA GLY A 40 -17.12 -15.69 11.99
C GLY A 40 -16.70 -16.28 10.64
N PRO A 41 -17.21 -17.46 10.23
CA PRO A 41 -16.91 -18.01 8.92
C PRO A 41 -17.46 -17.04 7.86
N LEU A 42 -16.60 -16.46 7.03
CA LEU A 42 -17.00 -15.70 5.85
C LEU A 42 -17.58 -16.69 4.84
N ILE A 43 -18.86 -17.01 5.02
CA ILE A 43 -19.71 -17.56 3.97
C ILE A 43 -19.90 -16.44 2.95
N GLU A 44 -19.66 -16.77 1.67
CA GLU A 44 -19.94 -15.93 0.51
C GLU A 44 -21.32 -15.27 0.62
N HIS A 45 -21.34 -13.99 0.96
CA HIS A 45 -22.38 -13.09 0.52
C HIS A 45 -21.68 -11.90 -0.13
N ALA A 46 -21.29 -12.11 -1.39
CA ALA A 46 -21.16 -11.01 -2.32
C ALA A 46 -22.51 -10.29 -2.33
N SER A 47 -22.58 -9.18 -1.58
CA SER A 47 -23.66 -8.20 -1.72
C SER A 47 -23.70 -7.81 -3.19
N GLU A 48 -24.81 -8.09 -3.86
CA GLU A 48 -25.14 -7.49 -5.15
C GLU A 48 -25.24 -5.97 -4.98
N GLU A 49 -24.11 -5.28 -4.97
CA GLU A 49 -24.10 -3.88 -5.38
C GLU A 49 -24.62 -3.85 -6.82
N LYS A 50 -25.70 -3.12 -7.05
CA LYS A 50 -26.23 -2.88 -8.40
C LYS A 50 -25.09 -2.35 -9.25
N ALA A 51 -24.64 -3.18 -10.20
CA ALA A 51 -23.64 -2.78 -11.16
C ALA A 51 -24.08 -1.46 -11.83
N PRO A 52 -23.17 -0.48 -12.00
CA PRO A 52 -23.49 0.78 -12.65
C PRO A 52 -24.15 0.52 -14.00
N THR A 53 -25.09 1.39 -14.37
CA THR A 53 -25.86 1.34 -15.62
C THR A 53 -24.98 0.89 -16.79
N ARG A 54 -25.40 -0.25 -17.35
CA ARG A 54 -24.77 -1.05 -18.41
C ARG A 54 -24.34 -0.16 -19.58
N GLY A 55 -23.14 0.41 -19.54
CA GLY A 55 -22.62 1.25 -20.64
C GLY A 55 -21.51 2.26 -20.30
N TYR A 56 -21.34 2.68 -19.03
CA TYR A 56 -20.36 3.73 -18.72
C TYR A 56 -18.92 3.25 -18.50
N PHE A 57 -18.75 2.09 -17.88
CA PHE A 57 -17.45 1.44 -17.67
C PHE A 57 -17.29 0.27 -18.65
N SER A 58 -16.11 0.14 -19.27
CA SER A 58 -15.87 -0.93 -20.22
C SER A 58 -15.94 -2.29 -19.52
N HIS A 59 -16.88 -3.13 -19.95
CA HIS A 59 -17.03 -4.50 -19.46
C HIS A 59 -15.68 -5.23 -19.56
N PHE A 60 -15.18 -5.69 -18.43
CA PHE A 60 -13.99 -6.50 -18.39
C PHE A 60 -14.30 -7.92 -18.85
N SER A 61 -13.57 -8.37 -19.87
CA SER A 61 -13.48 -9.78 -20.22
C SER A 61 -12.10 -10.27 -19.76
N PRO A 62 -12.02 -11.34 -18.96
CA PRO A 62 -10.74 -11.94 -18.60
C PRO A 62 -9.88 -12.18 -19.85
N GLY A 63 -8.61 -11.77 -19.76
CA GLY A 63 -7.65 -12.04 -20.82
C GLY A 63 -7.24 -13.51 -20.81
N VAL A 64 -6.61 -13.96 -21.89
CA VAL A 64 -6.10 -15.32 -22.01
C VAL A 64 -4.57 -15.25 -21.88
N PRO A 65 -3.98 -15.85 -20.83
CA PRO A 65 -2.53 -16.00 -20.76
C PRO A 65 -1.96 -16.71 -21.98
N LYS A 66 -0.74 -16.35 -22.36
CA LYS A 66 0.02 -17.07 -23.38
C LYS A 66 0.38 -18.47 -22.86
N PRO A 67 0.67 -19.44 -23.74
CA PRO A 67 1.12 -20.76 -23.32
C PRO A 67 2.34 -20.69 -22.38
N PRO A 68 2.51 -21.64 -21.45
CA PRO A 68 3.66 -21.68 -20.55
C PRO A 68 5.00 -21.54 -21.30
N GLY A 69 5.93 -20.75 -20.74
CA GLY A 69 7.22 -20.47 -21.36
C GLY A 69 7.20 -19.38 -22.45
N SER A 70 6.03 -18.81 -22.76
CA SER A 70 5.94 -17.67 -23.69
C SER A 70 6.51 -16.39 -23.09
N HIS A 71 7.12 -15.56 -23.94
CA HIS A 71 7.57 -14.24 -23.54
C HIS A 71 6.45 -13.19 -23.60
N TYR A 72 6.41 -12.33 -22.59
CA TYR A 72 5.61 -11.11 -22.55
C TYR A 72 6.50 -9.90 -22.78
N SER A 73 6.09 -9.02 -23.68
CA SER A 73 6.63 -7.67 -23.79
C SER A 73 6.14 -6.84 -22.61
N ARG A 74 7.07 -6.16 -21.92
CA ARG A 74 6.78 -5.41 -20.70
C ARG A 74 7.34 -4.00 -20.81
N ALA A 75 6.58 -3.00 -20.35
CA ALA A 75 7.07 -1.64 -20.14
C ALA A 75 6.95 -1.21 -18.68
N LEU A 76 7.92 -0.45 -18.21
CA LEU A 76 7.95 0.19 -16.90
C LEU A 76 7.87 1.70 -17.09
N ILE A 77 6.81 2.31 -16.57
CA ILE A 77 6.48 3.72 -16.69
C ILE A 77 6.72 4.37 -15.33
N ILE A 78 7.73 5.25 -15.27
CA ILE A 78 8.18 5.90 -14.04
C ILE A 78 8.11 7.42 -14.21
N PRO A 79 7.31 8.14 -13.41
CA PRO A 79 7.45 9.56 -13.22
C PRO A 79 8.59 9.82 -12.22
N ARG A 80 9.42 10.82 -12.49
CA ARG A 80 10.44 11.27 -11.54
C ARG A 80 10.66 12.77 -11.60
N LEU A 81 11.21 13.31 -10.52
CA LEU A 81 11.89 14.59 -10.54
C LEU A 81 13.33 14.44 -11.03
N GLN A 82 13.93 15.52 -11.54
CA GLN A 82 15.34 15.57 -11.93
C GLN A 82 16.26 15.09 -10.80
N LYS A 83 15.95 15.44 -9.54
CA LYS A 83 16.77 15.08 -8.37
C LYS A 83 16.67 13.63 -7.92
N GLU A 84 15.65 12.88 -8.36
CA GLU A 84 15.41 11.51 -7.88
C GLU A 84 16.28 10.51 -8.62
N ASP A 85 16.96 9.61 -7.90
CA ASP A 85 17.78 8.59 -8.54
C ASP A 85 16.95 7.37 -8.97
N VAL A 86 17.11 6.97 -10.24
CA VAL A 86 16.48 5.78 -10.83
C VAL A 86 17.52 4.84 -11.47
N SER A 87 18.80 5.01 -11.14
CA SER A 87 19.89 4.15 -11.63
C SER A 87 19.72 2.66 -11.27
N TRP A 88 18.92 2.37 -10.23
CA TRP A 88 18.55 1.02 -9.83
C TRP A 88 17.79 0.26 -10.92
N ILE A 89 17.05 0.95 -11.80
CA ILE A 89 16.23 0.29 -12.83
C ILE A 89 17.12 -0.45 -13.82
N SER A 90 18.14 0.22 -14.37
CA SER A 90 19.04 -0.38 -15.36
C SER A 90 19.95 -1.46 -14.77
N SER A 91 20.23 -1.42 -13.46
CA SER A 91 21.11 -2.37 -12.79
C SER A 91 20.39 -3.60 -12.22
N GLN A 92 19.11 -3.49 -11.86
CA GLN A 92 18.40 -4.52 -11.11
C GLN A 92 17.14 -5.06 -11.80
N VAL A 93 16.55 -4.32 -12.74
CA VAL A 93 15.30 -4.73 -13.41
C VAL A 93 15.59 -5.43 -14.73
N GLN A 94 14.93 -6.56 -14.96
CA GLN A 94 15.17 -7.41 -16.12
C GLN A 94 13.96 -7.42 -17.07
N HIS A 95 14.24 -7.58 -18.37
CA HIS A 95 13.23 -7.83 -19.41
C HIS A 95 12.08 -6.81 -19.46
N VAL A 96 12.39 -5.53 -19.24
CA VAL A 96 11.40 -4.44 -19.32
C VAL A 96 11.93 -3.28 -20.16
N GLN A 97 11.08 -2.71 -21.01
CA GLN A 97 11.35 -1.44 -21.67
C GLN A 97 11.08 -0.29 -20.69
N GLN A 98 12.01 0.64 -20.57
CA GLN A 98 11.92 1.72 -19.58
C GLN A 98 11.39 3.01 -20.21
N PHE A 99 10.38 3.60 -19.58
CA PHE A 99 9.81 4.90 -19.93
C PHE A 99 9.87 5.80 -18.69
N VAL A 100 10.99 6.51 -18.54
CA VAL A 100 11.26 7.38 -17.39
C VAL A 100 10.96 8.82 -17.79
N TYR A 101 9.87 9.38 -17.26
CA TYR A 101 9.44 10.75 -17.51
C TYR A 101 10.00 11.70 -16.46
N VAL A 102 10.64 12.78 -16.89
CA VAL A 102 11.13 13.84 -16.00
C VAL A 102 10.12 14.97 -15.98
N VAL A 103 9.40 15.09 -14.86
CA VAL A 103 8.20 15.95 -14.81
C VAL A 103 8.52 17.43 -14.58
N ASP A 104 9.70 17.75 -14.06
CA ASP A 104 10.16 19.11 -13.73
C ASP A 104 11.27 19.61 -14.67
N ASP A 105 11.41 19.00 -15.85
CA ASP A 105 12.31 19.45 -16.92
C ASP A 105 11.59 19.46 -18.29
N PRO A 106 11.15 20.63 -18.77
CA PRO A 106 10.50 20.76 -20.09
C PRO A 106 11.38 20.39 -21.29
N SER A 107 12.71 20.28 -21.10
CA SER A 107 13.65 19.89 -22.14
C SER A 107 13.92 18.38 -22.20
N ALA A 108 13.44 17.62 -21.21
CA ALA A 108 13.61 16.18 -21.17
C ALA A 108 12.90 15.50 -22.35
N THR A 109 13.54 14.46 -22.92
CA THR A 109 12.98 13.70 -24.05
C THR A 109 11.62 13.10 -23.74
N LEU A 110 11.43 12.61 -22.51
CA LEU A 110 10.15 12.16 -21.99
C LEU A 110 9.68 13.16 -20.92
N HIS A 111 8.88 14.12 -21.34
CA HIS A 111 8.25 15.12 -20.47
C HIS A 111 6.72 15.09 -20.68
N PRO A 112 5.90 15.03 -19.62
CA PRO A 112 4.45 15.14 -19.77
C PRO A 112 4.05 16.55 -20.23
N PRO A 113 2.80 16.76 -20.69
CA PRO A 113 2.34 18.09 -21.11
C PRO A 113 2.40 19.18 -20.02
N ALA A 114 2.40 18.80 -18.74
CA ALA A 114 2.57 19.69 -17.59
C ALA A 114 2.97 18.91 -16.34
N ASN A 115 3.65 19.56 -15.39
CA ASN A 115 3.89 19.02 -14.04
C ASN A 115 2.67 19.20 -13.13
N LYS A 116 1.58 18.47 -13.41
CA LYS A 116 0.29 18.59 -12.70
C LYS A 116 -0.33 17.24 -12.39
N GLY A 117 -0.92 17.06 -11.21
CA GLY A 117 -1.59 15.81 -10.81
C GLY A 117 -0.66 14.61 -10.58
N ASN A 118 0.60 14.88 -10.19
CA ASN A 118 1.63 13.89 -9.88
C ASN A 118 1.80 12.80 -10.96
N GLU A 119 1.92 11.52 -10.58
CA GLU A 119 2.13 10.38 -11.47
C GLU A 119 1.03 10.20 -12.51
N ALA A 120 -0.20 10.63 -12.20
CA ALA A 120 -1.36 10.39 -13.06
C ALA A 120 -1.20 11.05 -14.44
N MET A 121 -0.55 12.22 -14.51
CA MET A 121 -0.28 12.88 -15.79
C MET A 121 0.65 12.05 -16.67
N VAL A 122 1.70 11.47 -16.08
CA VAL A 122 2.65 10.62 -16.80
C VAL A 122 1.97 9.34 -17.27
N TYR A 123 1.19 8.70 -16.40
CA TYR A 123 0.49 7.45 -16.72
C TYR A 123 -0.50 7.63 -17.87
N LEU A 124 -1.31 8.70 -17.83
CA LEU A 124 -2.25 9.02 -18.91
C LEU A 124 -1.52 9.42 -20.19
N THR A 125 -0.44 10.19 -20.09
CA THR A 125 0.37 10.59 -21.26
C THR A 125 0.94 9.36 -21.97
N TYR A 126 1.52 8.42 -21.24
CA TYR A 126 2.00 7.17 -21.81
C TYR A 126 0.90 6.39 -22.54
N LEU A 127 -0.26 6.21 -21.89
CA LEU A 127 -1.39 5.48 -22.47
C LEU A 127 -1.91 6.14 -23.76
N ILE A 128 -1.87 7.47 -23.85
CA ILE A 128 -2.30 8.23 -25.03
C ILE A 128 -1.28 8.09 -26.16
N ASP A 129 0.00 8.36 -25.87
CA ASP A 129 1.06 8.46 -26.87
C ASP A 129 1.42 7.09 -27.47
N HIS A 130 1.27 6.02 -26.68
CA HIS A 130 1.63 4.66 -27.08
C HIS A 130 0.43 3.75 -27.39
N TYR A 131 -0.80 4.27 -27.42
CA TYR A 131 -2.03 3.48 -27.51
C TYR A 131 -2.05 2.40 -28.62
N ASP A 132 -1.53 2.73 -29.81
CA ASP A 132 -1.46 1.80 -30.96
C ASP A 132 -0.33 0.77 -30.85
N ASN A 133 0.63 0.98 -29.96
CA ASN A 133 1.84 0.18 -29.81
C ASN A 133 2.11 -0.25 -28.35
N LEU A 134 1.07 -0.39 -27.53
CA LEU A 134 1.20 -0.82 -26.13
C LEU A 134 1.86 -2.22 -26.05
N PRO A 135 2.73 -2.48 -25.06
CA PRO A 135 3.29 -3.82 -24.80
C PRO A 135 2.22 -4.75 -24.22
N ASP A 136 2.53 -6.04 -24.05
CA ASP A 136 1.58 -7.00 -23.46
C ASP A 136 1.21 -6.56 -22.03
N ILE A 137 2.20 -6.07 -21.27
CA ILE A 137 2.08 -5.65 -19.88
C ILE A 137 2.70 -4.27 -19.67
N MET A 138 1.95 -3.36 -19.06
CA MET A 138 2.42 -2.04 -18.66
C MET A 138 2.47 -1.97 -17.14
N ILE A 139 3.57 -1.48 -16.58
CA ILE A 139 3.81 -1.40 -15.13
C ILE A 139 4.01 0.07 -14.80
N PHE A 140 3.09 0.62 -14.01
CA PHE A 140 3.09 1.99 -13.55
C PHE A 140 3.55 1.99 -12.09
N MET A 141 4.65 2.69 -11.79
CA MET A 141 5.28 2.64 -10.46
C MET A 141 5.94 3.98 -10.13
N HIS A 142 6.17 4.24 -8.84
CA HIS A 142 6.97 5.39 -8.39
C HIS A 142 8.47 5.18 -8.61
N SER A 143 9.25 6.27 -8.59
CA SER A 143 10.69 6.27 -8.89
C SER A 143 11.58 5.62 -7.82
N HIS A 144 11.10 5.50 -6.58
CA HIS A 144 11.89 5.03 -5.44
C HIS A 144 12.19 3.53 -5.48
N GLY A 145 13.47 3.16 -5.56
CA GLY A 145 13.89 1.76 -5.60
C GLY A 145 13.62 0.96 -4.31
N ASN A 146 13.62 1.63 -3.15
CA ASN A 146 13.24 1.06 -1.86
C ASN A 146 12.22 1.99 -1.19
N SER A 147 11.04 1.47 -0.85
CA SER A 147 9.96 2.32 -0.32
C SER A 147 8.91 1.53 0.46
N TRP A 148 8.27 2.17 1.44
CA TRP A 148 7.15 1.62 2.21
C TRP A 148 5.93 1.29 1.34
N HIS A 149 5.84 1.90 0.15
CA HIS A 149 4.80 1.61 -0.85
C HIS A 149 4.96 0.21 -1.48
N ASN A 150 6.12 -0.42 -1.31
CA ASN A 150 6.43 -1.77 -1.80
C ASN A 150 6.19 -2.82 -0.70
N GLU A 151 6.42 -4.08 -1.04
CA GLU A 151 6.04 -5.21 -0.20
C GLU A 151 7.14 -5.67 0.75
N GLU A 152 6.83 -5.79 2.05
CA GLU A 152 7.77 -6.25 3.08
C GLU A 152 8.31 -7.67 2.81
N PRO A 153 7.50 -8.66 2.36
CA PRO A 153 8.04 -9.96 1.92
C PRO A 153 9.08 -9.89 0.80
N LEU A 154 9.14 -8.77 0.08
CA LEU A 154 10.09 -8.50 -0.99
C LEU A 154 11.08 -7.40 -0.58
N ASP A 155 11.31 -7.25 0.72
CA ASP A 155 12.28 -6.33 1.32
C ASP A 155 12.07 -4.86 0.88
N PHE A 156 10.82 -4.49 0.57
CA PHE A 156 10.44 -3.15 0.09
C PHE A 156 11.12 -2.72 -1.22
N LYS A 157 11.73 -3.66 -1.96
CA LYS A 157 12.47 -3.40 -3.21
C LYS A 157 11.56 -3.41 -4.43
N ALA A 158 11.58 -2.31 -5.17
CA ALA A 158 10.84 -2.17 -6.42
C ALA A 158 11.31 -3.18 -7.48
N ALA A 159 12.61 -3.45 -7.55
CA ALA A 159 13.18 -4.42 -8.49
C ALA A 159 12.64 -5.84 -8.25
N GLU A 160 12.46 -6.26 -7.00
CA GLU A 160 11.88 -7.57 -6.68
C GLU A 160 10.41 -7.64 -7.13
N LEU A 161 9.62 -6.59 -6.86
CA LEU A 161 8.23 -6.52 -7.34
C LEU A 161 8.15 -6.63 -8.86
N ILE A 162 8.96 -5.86 -9.59
CA ILE A 162 8.92 -5.85 -11.05
C ILE A 162 9.40 -7.20 -11.60
N ASN A 163 10.52 -7.74 -11.13
CA ASN A 163 11.06 -8.98 -11.68
C ASN A 163 10.14 -10.18 -11.41
N ARG A 164 9.42 -10.18 -10.28
CA ARG A 164 8.52 -11.28 -9.88
C ARG A 164 7.10 -11.17 -10.37
N LEU A 165 6.67 -9.98 -10.82
CA LEU A 165 5.31 -9.75 -11.29
C LEU A 165 4.92 -10.77 -12.39
N SER A 166 3.92 -11.59 -12.11
CA SER A 166 3.38 -12.55 -13.06
C SER A 166 2.60 -11.83 -14.16
N SER A 167 3.13 -11.93 -15.37
CA SER A 167 2.50 -11.36 -16.56
C SER A 167 1.22 -12.12 -16.93
N GLU A 168 1.15 -13.41 -16.61
CA GLU A 168 -0.01 -14.27 -16.78
C GLU A 168 -1.18 -13.79 -15.92
N ARG A 169 -0.94 -13.47 -14.65
CA ARG A 169 -1.97 -12.90 -13.78
C ARG A 169 -2.46 -11.55 -14.29
N VAL A 170 -1.56 -10.65 -14.65
CA VAL A 170 -1.95 -9.33 -15.18
C VAL A 170 -2.72 -9.48 -16.50
N MET A 171 -2.34 -10.44 -17.36
CA MET A 171 -3.06 -10.75 -18.59
C MET A 171 -4.48 -11.25 -18.29
N ARG A 172 -4.60 -12.23 -17.39
CA ARG A 172 -5.88 -12.86 -17.02
C ARG A 172 -6.83 -11.88 -16.35
N ASP A 173 -6.34 -11.11 -15.38
CA ASP A 173 -7.14 -10.22 -14.55
C ASP A 173 -7.26 -8.80 -15.17
N GLY A 174 -6.45 -8.50 -16.19
CA GLY A 174 -6.40 -7.22 -16.90
C GLY A 174 -5.80 -6.06 -16.12
N TYR A 175 -5.88 -6.11 -14.80
CA TYR A 175 -5.40 -5.12 -13.86
C TYR A 175 -4.90 -5.81 -12.59
N MET A 176 -3.76 -5.37 -12.08
CA MET A 176 -3.24 -5.79 -10.79
C MET A 176 -2.61 -4.59 -10.08
N ASN A 177 -3.09 -4.28 -8.88
CA ASN A 177 -2.37 -3.40 -7.99
C ASN A 177 -1.08 -4.09 -7.53
N LEU A 178 0.06 -3.41 -7.58
CA LEU A 178 1.35 -3.99 -7.20
C LEU A 178 1.48 -4.13 -5.68
N ARG A 179 0.58 -3.48 -4.94
CA ARG A 179 0.48 -3.58 -3.49
C ARG A 179 -0.58 -4.60 -3.09
N CYS A 180 -0.16 -5.60 -2.33
CA CYS A 180 -0.99 -6.65 -1.76
C CYS A 180 -1.45 -6.32 -0.34
N ASN A 181 -0.67 -5.56 0.43
CA ASN A 181 -1.07 -5.16 1.79
C ASN A 181 -2.29 -4.22 1.76
N TRP A 182 -3.33 -4.52 2.55
CA TRP A 182 -4.61 -3.80 2.58
C TRP A 182 -4.59 -2.41 3.19
N GLY A 183 -3.59 -2.08 4.02
CA GLY A 183 -2.78 -1.06 3.40
C GLY A 183 -2.21 0.12 4.15
N PRO A 184 -2.57 1.35 3.76
CA PRO A 184 -3.93 1.89 3.61
C PRO A 184 -4.67 1.51 2.32
N GLY A 185 -6.00 1.64 2.35
CA GLY A 185 -6.84 1.60 1.15
C GLY A 185 -7.93 0.51 1.08
N CYS A 186 -7.83 -0.55 1.87
CA CYS A 186 -8.78 -1.66 1.91
C CYS A 186 -9.18 -2.02 3.36
N PRO A 187 -10.38 -2.60 3.57
CA PRO A 187 -11.44 -2.81 2.59
C PRO A 187 -12.42 -1.63 2.46
N ASP A 188 -12.29 -0.63 3.35
CA ASP A 188 -13.25 0.45 3.54
C ASP A 188 -12.50 1.77 3.79
N TRP A 189 -12.18 2.49 2.70
CA TRP A 189 -11.22 3.58 2.72
C TRP A 189 -11.81 4.96 2.44
N ILE A 190 -12.24 5.27 1.21
CA ILE A 190 -12.80 6.60 0.90
C ILE A 190 -14.33 6.52 0.84
N HIS A 191 -15.00 7.42 1.54
CA HIS A 191 -16.45 7.59 1.53
C HIS A 191 -16.82 8.93 0.89
N PRO A 192 -17.07 9.01 -0.43
CA PRO A 192 -17.28 10.28 -1.14
C PRO A 192 -18.44 11.13 -0.61
N GLU A 193 -19.47 10.50 -0.04
CA GLU A 193 -20.66 11.17 0.49
C GLU A 193 -20.56 11.55 1.97
N LYS A 194 -19.41 11.30 2.60
CA LYS A 194 -19.21 11.60 4.02
C LYS A 194 -19.10 13.12 4.23
N GLU A 195 -19.97 13.64 5.08
CA GLU A 195 -20.03 15.08 5.39
C GLU A 195 -18.86 15.55 6.28
N GLU A 196 -18.36 14.67 7.15
CA GLU A 196 -17.27 14.98 8.07
C GLU A 196 -15.91 14.81 7.39
N ALA A 197 -15.18 15.91 7.24
CA ALA A 197 -13.83 15.89 6.70
C ALA A 197 -12.86 15.10 7.59
N ASP A 198 -12.17 14.13 7.01
CA ASP A 198 -11.06 13.42 7.64
C ASP A 198 -9.73 14.07 7.22
N PRO A 199 -8.98 14.69 8.15
CA PRO A 199 -7.68 15.31 7.83
C PRO A 199 -6.64 14.33 7.26
N SER A 200 -6.79 13.03 7.50
CA SER A 200 -5.90 12.00 6.94
C SER A 200 -6.24 11.63 5.49
N LYS A 201 -7.45 11.98 5.02
CA LYS A 201 -7.99 11.70 3.68
C LYS A 201 -8.58 12.97 3.06
N PRO A 202 -7.78 14.03 2.85
CA PRO A 202 -8.28 15.31 2.34
C PRO A 202 -8.95 15.22 0.96
N GLU A 203 -8.67 14.17 0.18
CA GLU A 203 -9.32 13.86 -1.09
C GLU A 203 -10.78 13.40 -0.94
N GLU A 204 -11.17 12.84 0.21
CA GLU A 204 -12.52 12.30 0.45
C GLU A 204 -13.59 13.37 0.21
N ALA A 205 -13.37 14.58 0.74
CA ALA A 205 -14.30 15.70 0.63
C ALA A 205 -14.50 16.24 -0.80
N ILE A 206 -13.55 16.00 -1.71
CA ILE A 206 -13.66 16.47 -3.10
C ILE A 206 -14.06 15.36 -4.07
N LEU A 207 -13.98 14.10 -3.63
CA LEU A 207 -14.09 12.96 -4.51
C LEU A 207 -15.47 12.88 -5.17
N ALA A 208 -16.56 13.20 -4.47
CA ALA A 208 -17.90 13.21 -5.05
C ALA A 208 -18.03 14.21 -6.23
N LYS A 209 -17.42 15.39 -6.11
CA LYS A 209 -17.37 16.39 -7.18
C LYS A 209 -16.51 15.88 -8.34
N ALA A 210 -15.29 15.42 -8.06
CA ALA A 210 -14.39 14.89 -9.07
C ALA A 210 -15.01 13.69 -9.81
N TRP A 211 -15.72 12.82 -9.08
CA TRP A 211 -16.46 11.70 -9.63
C TRP A 211 -17.53 12.16 -10.60
N SER A 212 -18.34 13.15 -10.24
CA SER A 212 -19.40 13.67 -11.11
C SER A 212 -18.85 14.30 -12.39
N GLU A 213 -17.64 14.88 -12.34
CA GLU A 213 -16.97 15.45 -13.51
C GLU A 213 -16.35 14.37 -14.40
N LEU A 214 -15.73 13.34 -13.83
CA LEU A 214 -15.06 12.24 -14.55
C LEU A 214 -16.05 11.16 -15.03
N PHE A 215 -17.12 10.96 -14.27
CA PHE A 215 -18.13 9.94 -14.43
C PHE A 215 -19.57 10.49 -14.37
N PRO A 216 -19.96 11.52 -15.19
CA PRO A 216 -21.24 12.22 -15.10
C PRO A 216 -22.52 11.38 -15.21
N PHE A 217 -22.44 10.13 -15.68
CA PHE A 217 -23.58 9.23 -15.79
C PHE A 217 -23.51 8.02 -14.85
N ALA A 218 -22.50 7.98 -13.97
CA ALA A 218 -22.36 6.96 -12.94
C ALA A 218 -22.76 7.55 -11.58
N GLU A 219 -23.50 6.78 -10.80
CA GLU A 219 -23.79 7.12 -9.40
C GLU A 219 -22.48 7.24 -8.62
N VAL A 220 -22.42 8.21 -7.69
CA VAL A 220 -21.30 8.35 -6.77
C VAL A 220 -21.28 7.11 -5.87
N PRO A 221 -20.15 6.40 -5.75
CA PRO A 221 -20.07 5.22 -4.93
C PRO A 221 -20.10 5.58 -3.45
N THR A 222 -20.68 4.72 -2.63
CA THR A 222 -20.67 4.87 -1.17
C THR A 222 -19.26 4.66 -0.60
N VAL A 223 -18.46 3.79 -1.23
CA VAL A 223 -17.09 3.47 -0.85
C VAL A 223 -16.22 3.30 -2.09
N LEU A 224 -15.02 3.90 -2.08
CA LEU A 224 -13.91 3.51 -2.95
C LEU A 224 -12.81 2.86 -2.12
N SER A 225 -12.34 1.70 -2.56
CA SER A 225 -11.29 0.97 -1.85
C SER A 225 -10.44 0.13 -2.79
N GLN A 226 -9.13 0.26 -2.60
CA GLN A 226 -8.09 -0.61 -3.11
C GLN A 226 -6.82 -0.33 -2.31
N ALA A 227 -5.86 -1.25 -2.29
CA ALA A 227 -4.55 -0.93 -1.72
C ALA A 227 -3.98 0.35 -2.35
N CYS A 228 -3.42 1.24 -1.53
CA CYS A 228 -2.99 2.58 -1.95
C CYS A 228 -1.96 2.63 -3.08
N CYS A 229 -1.58 3.89 -3.36
CA CYS A 229 -0.26 4.28 -3.83
C CYS A 229 -0.05 4.21 -5.34
N ALA A 230 -1.11 4.09 -6.13
CA ALA A 230 -1.09 4.25 -7.59
C ALA A 230 -0.02 3.41 -8.33
N GLN A 231 0.48 2.32 -7.73
CA GLN A 231 1.40 1.38 -8.39
C GLN A 231 0.60 0.18 -8.88
N PHE A 232 0.53 -0.02 -10.19
CA PHE A 232 -0.30 -1.07 -10.78
C PHE A 232 0.26 -1.55 -12.12
N ALA A 233 -0.18 -2.72 -12.54
CA ALA A 233 0.08 -3.25 -13.86
C ALA A 233 -1.24 -3.49 -14.63
N VAL A 234 -1.19 -3.28 -15.94
CA VAL A 234 -2.35 -3.40 -16.84
C VAL A 234 -1.95 -4.21 -18.07
N SER A 235 -2.84 -5.07 -18.57
CA SER A 235 -2.65 -5.73 -19.86
C SER A 235 -2.97 -4.82 -21.03
N ARG A 236 -2.37 -5.10 -22.20
CA ARG A 236 -2.70 -4.40 -23.45
C ARG A 236 -4.19 -4.38 -23.72
N GLU A 237 -4.82 -5.53 -23.62
CA GLU A 237 -6.21 -5.80 -23.94
C GLU A 237 -7.11 -4.96 -23.03
N ARG A 238 -6.76 -4.89 -21.73
CA ARG A 238 -7.50 -4.07 -20.78
C ARG A 238 -7.33 -2.57 -21.05
N ALA A 239 -6.12 -2.12 -21.36
CA ALA A 239 -5.88 -0.72 -21.68
C ALA A 239 -6.61 -0.31 -22.98
N ARG A 240 -6.69 -1.19 -23.98
CA ARG A 240 -7.38 -0.94 -25.26
C ARG A 240 -8.89 -1.06 -25.19
N ALA A 241 -9.44 -1.76 -24.20
CA ALA A 241 -10.88 -1.78 -23.96
C ALA A 241 -11.45 -0.38 -23.65
N ILE A 242 -10.59 0.56 -23.25
CA ILE A 242 -10.91 1.96 -23.02
C ILE A 242 -10.47 2.76 -24.27
N PRO A 243 -11.38 3.49 -24.95
CA PRO A 243 -11.00 4.31 -26.11
C PRO A 243 -9.95 5.37 -25.78
N ARG A 244 -9.02 5.64 -26.70
CA ARG A 244 -7.98 6.68 -26.52
C ARG A 244 -8.55 8.03 -26.09
N SER A 245 -9.68 8.44 -26.67
CA SER A 245 -10.36 9.70 -26.35
C SER A 245 -10.76 9.80 -24.88
N ARG A 246 -10.98 8.67 -24.20
CA ARG A 246 -11.30 8.63 -22.78
C ARG A 246 -10.08 8.95 -21.92
N TYR A 247 -8.91 8.44 -22.27
CA TYR A 247 -7.65 8.84 -21.60
C TYR A 247 -7.32 10.31 -21.82
N VAL A 248 -7.58 10.84 -23.03
CA VAL A 248 -7.44 12.28 -23.31
C VAL A 248 -8.37 13.10 -22.41
N PHE A 249 -9.64 12.71 -22.30
CA PHE A 249 -10.60 13.35 -21.42
C PHE A 249 -10.13 13.36 -19.95
N TYR A 250 -9.60 12.25 -19.46
CA TYR A 250 -9.04 12.14 -18.11
C TYR A 250 -7.82 13.06 -17.90
N ARG A 251 -6.89 13.10 -18.86
CA ARG A 251 -5.71 13.96 -18.78
C ARG A 251 -6.11 15.43 -18.79
N ASP A 252 -7.06 15.77 -19.63
CA ASP A 252 -7.61 17.11 -19.72
C ASP A 252 -8.29 17.57 -18.43
N TRP A 253 -8.97 16.67 -17.72
CA TRP A 253 -9.51 16.98 -16.40
C TRP A 253 -8.40 17.39 -15.42
N ILE A 254 -7.27 16.66 -15.40
CA ILE A 254 -6.09 17.03 -14.59
C ILE A 254 -5.55 18.40 -15.00
N LEU A 255 -5.47 18.68 -16.31
CA LEU A 255 -4.97 19.96 -16.80
C LEU A 255 -5.86 21.14 -16.39
N ARG A 256 -7.19 20.97 -16.44
CA ARG A 256 -8.16 22.05 -16.24
C ARG A 256 -8.59 22.27 -14.80
N THR A 257 -8.54 21.25 -13.95
CA THR A 257 -9.00 21.36 -12.56
C THR A 257 -8.20 22.40 -11.76
N GLU A 258 -8.84 23.14 -10.86
CA GLU A 258 -8.17 24.10 -9.97
C GLU A 258 -7.55 23.42 -8.74
N LEU A 259 -7.72 22.11 -8.61
CA LEU A 259 -7.16 21.33 -7.51
C LEU A 259 -5.63 21.33 -7.56
N GLN A 260 -5.02 21.42 -6.37
CA GLN A 260 -3.58 21.27 -6.22
C GLN A 260 -3.12 19.86 -6.63
N ASN A 261 -1.84 19.72 -6.98
CA ASN A 261 -1.23 18.45 -7.41
C ASN A 261 -1.46 17.32 -6.40
N TYR A 262 -1.29 17.62 -5.11
CA TYR A 262 -1.50 16.66 -4.03
C TYR A 262 -2.92 16.08 -4.02
N ILE A 263 -3.95 16.92 -4.19
CA ILE A 263 -5.36 16.47 -4.15
C ILE A 263 -5.74 15.78 -5.46
N SER A 264 -5.43 16.38 -6.61
CA SER A 264 -5.74 15.78 -7.92
C SER A 264 -5.02 14.44 -8.13
N GLY A 265 -3.79 14.30 -7.64
CA GLY A 265 -3.07 13.02 -7.62
C GLY A 265 -3.77 11.97 -6.75
N ARG A 266 -4.15 12.32 -5.51
CA ARG A 266 -4.87 11.39 -4.61
C ARG A 266 -6.26 11.00 -5.12
N VAL A 267 -6.96 11.88 -5.84
CA VAL A 267 -8.18 11.49 -6.56
C VAL A 267 -7.88 10.35 -7.55
N TRP A 268 -6.83 10.48 -8.35
CA TRP A 268 -6.44 9.45 -9.31
C TRP A 268 -5.95 8.15 -8.65
N GLU A 269 -5.26 8.24 -7.52
CA GLU A 269 -4.81 7.08 -6.73
C GLU A 269 -5.95 6.08 -6.46
N TYR A 270 -7.16 6.58 -6.17
CA TYR A 270 -8.34 5.75 -5.86
C TYR A 270 -9.31 5.58 -7.03
N LEU A 271 -8.93 5.96 -8.26
CA LEU A 271 -9.75 5.76 -9.46
C LEU A 271 -9.18 4.74 -10.45
N TRP A 272 -7.92 4.35 -10.33
CA TRP A 272 -7.31 3.39 -11.27
C TRP A 272 -8.04 2.05 -11.32
N GLN A 273 -8.42 1.50 -10.16
CA GLN A 273 -9.21 0.27 -10.10
C GLN A 273 -10.58 0.45 -10.74
N VAL A 274 -11.23 1.61 -10.58
CA VAL A 274 -12.53 1.88 -11.20
C VAL A 274 -12.39 1.92 -12.72
N VAL A 275 -11.38 2.62 -13.22
CA VAL A 275 -11.10 2.73 -14.67
C VAL A 275 -10.81 1.36 -15.28
N PHE A 276 -9.96 0.55 -14.66
CA PHE A 276 -9.51 -0.71 -15.25
C PHE A 276 -10.33 -1.94 -14.86
N THR A 277 -11.13 -1.90 -13.80
CA THR A 277 -11.94 -3.06 -13.36
C THR A 277 -13.43 -2.79 -13.36
N GLY A 278 -13.85 -1.52 -13.34
CA GLY A 278 -15.25 -1.13 -13.14
C GLY A 278 -15.76 -1.37 -11.72
N LYS A 279 -14.90 -1.73 -10.77
CA LYS A 279 -15.26 -2.00 -9.37
C LYS A 279 -14.87 -0.81 -8.49
N ASN A 280 -15.78 -0.44 -7.60
CA ASN A 280 -15.56 0.60 -6.59
C ASN A 280 -14.66 0.09 -5.45
N VAL A 281 -14.87 -1.17 -5.06
CA VAL A 281 -14.06 -1.91 -4.08
C VAL A 281 -13.28 -3.03 -4.79
N PHE A 282 -11.95 -2.91 -4.81
CA PHE A 282 -11.02 -3.88 -5.36
C PHE A 282 -9.96 -4.26 -4.33
N CYS A 283 -10.33 -5.19 -3.44
CA CYS A 283 -9.51 -5.64 -2.32
C CYS A 283 -9.32 -7.16 -2.39
N PRO A 284 -8.47 -7.67 -3.30
CA PRO A 284 -8.20 -9.10 -3.39
C PRO A 284 -7.58 -9.62 -2.09
N ALA A 285 -7.77 -10.91 -1.80
CA ALA A 285 -7.14 -11.55 -0.66
C ALA A 285 -5.62 -11.41 -0.74
N GLN A 286 -4.97 -10.97 0.35
CA GLN A 286 -3.54 -10.66 0.35
C GLN A 286 -2.68 -11.87 -0.01
N HIS A 287 -3.02 -13.06 0.50
CA HIS A 287 -2.27 -14.29 0.21
C HIS A 287 -2.32 -14.64 -1.29
N ALA A 288 -3.50 -14.57 -1.91
CA ALA A 288 -3.67 -14.76 -3.35
C ALA A 288 -2.90 -13.68 -4.12
N CYS A 289 -2.88 -12.45 -3.60
CA CYS A 289 -2.13 -11.37 -4.21
C CYS A 289 -0.61 -11.65 -4.24
N TYR A 290 0.00 -12.08 -3.13
CA TYR A 290 1.42 -12.42 -3.11
C TYR A 290 1.72 -13.67 -3.93
N CYS A 291 0.92 -14.71 -3.76
CA CYS A 291 1.17 -16.00 -4.37
C CYS A 291 1.03 -15.92 -5.89
N ASP A 292 -0.12 -15.46 -6.38
CA ASP A 292 -0.39 -15.41 -7.81
C ASP A 292 0.16 -14.16 -8.49
N GLY A 293 0.55 -13.14 -7.73
CA GLY A 293 1.12 -11.90 -8.27
C GLY A 293 2.63 -11.94 -8.40
N PHE A 294 3.28 -12.49 -7.39
CA PHE A 294 4.74 -12.39 -7.23
C PHE A 294 5.41 -13.75 -7.00
N GLY A 295 4.64 -14.84 -7.04
CA GLY A 295 5.15 -16.18 -6.75
C GLY A 295 5.64 -16.31 -5.31
N VAL A 296 5.00 -15.63 -4.36
CA VAL A 296 5.32 -15.72 -2.92
C VAL A 296 4.12 -16.34 -2.20
N CYS A 297 4.10 -17.66 -2.12
CA CYS A 297 2.94 -18.44 -1.66
C CYS A 297 3.10 -18.86 -0.20
N PHE A 298 2.36 -18.24 0.70
CA PHE A 298 2.49 -18.46 2.14
C PHE A 298 1.75 -19.70 2.65
N GLY A 299 1.02 -20.43 1.80
CA GLY A 299 0.13 -21.51 2.21
C GLY A 299 -1.24 -20.98 2.63
N GLY A 300 -1.75 -19.99 1.91
CA GLY A 300 -3.03 -19.34 2.18
C GLY A 300 -2.98 -18.26 3.27
N ALA A 301 -4.16 -17.78 3.66
CA ALA A 301 -4.31 -16.67 4.61
C ALA A 301 -3.59 -16.92 5.94
N LYS A 302 -3.72 -18.13 6.50
CA LYS A 302 -3.11 -18.50 7.79
C LYS A 302 -1.59 -18.35 7.78
N GLY A 303 -0.91 -18.85 6.75
CA GLY A 303 0.55 -18.75 6.69
C GLY A 303 1.03 -17.32 6.47
N LEU A 304 0.23 -16.49 5.77
CA LEU A 304 0.52 -15.07 5.64
C LEU A 304 0.32 -14.31 6.96
N ASP A 305 -0.73 -14.65 7.71
CA ASP A 305 -0.98 -14.06 9.03
C ASP A 305 0.16 -14.39 10.01
N GLU A 306 0.64 -15.63 10.02
CA GLU A 306 1.82 -16.05 10.80
C GLU A 306 3.07 -15.22 10.45
N TYR A 307 3.30 -14.96 9.15
CA TYR A 307 4.40 -14.11 8.69
C TYR A 307 4.25 -12.68 9.24
N PHE A 308 3.07 -12.07 9.08
CA PHE A 308 2.85 -10.70 9.53
C PHE A 308 2.83 -10.55 11.06
N ASP A 309 2.40 -11.57 11.79
CA ASP A 309 2.53 -11.63 13.25
C ASP A 309 3.99 -11.58 13.67
N LEU A 310 4.84 -12.39 13.05
CA LEU A 310 6.26 -12.39 13.33
C LEU A 310 6.92 -11.05 12.94
N ALA A 311 6.54 -10.46 11.81
CA ALA A 311 7.01 -9.14 11.37
C ALA A 311 6.59 -8.03 12.33
N ARG A 312 5.36 -8.08 12.86
CA ARG A 312 4.89 -7.15 13.92
C ARG A 312 5.71 -7.30 15.20
N GLN A 313 5.99 -8.54 15.62
CA GLN A 313 6.85 -8.77 16.80
C GLN A 313 8.25 -8.21 16.58
N ARG A 314 8.87 -8.42 15.41
CA ARG A 314 10.18 -7.83 15.08
C ARG A 314 10.14 -6.31 15.21
N ARG A 315 9.16 -5.64 14.58
CA ARG A 315 9.00 -4.18 14.67
C ARG A 315 8.80 -3.68 16.09
N ALA A 316 8.03 -4.39 16.91
CA ALA A 316 7.85 -4.03 18.31
C ALA A 316 9.18 -4.06 19.08
N LYS A 317 10.06 -5.01 18.77
CA LYS A 317 11.41 -5.10 19.35
C LYS A 317 12.35 -4.02 18.82
N GLU A 318 12.30 -3.73 17.52
CA GLU A 318 13.02 -2.61 16.91
C GLU A 318 12.64 -1.28 17.58
N TRP A 319 11.35 -1.09 17.89
CA TRP A 319 10.86 0.07 18.62
C TRP A 319 11.29 0.11 20.10
N GLU A 320 11.30 -1.04 20.78
CA GLU A 320 11.82 -1.17 22.16
C GLU A 320 13.32 -0.79 22.20
N LEU A 321 14.10 -1.27 21.23
CA LEU A 321 15.52 -0.97 21.11
C LEU A 321 15.76 0.51 20.78
N PHE A 322 14.94 1.09 19.90
CA PHE A 322 15.00 2.52 19.59
C PHE A 322 14.78 3.37 20.86
N LYS A 323 13.73 3.06 21.64
CA LYS A 323 13.46 3.76 22.91
C LYS A 323 14.59 3.60 23.92
N TRP A 324 15.15 2.40 24.04
CA TRP A 324 16.29 2.14 24.91
C TRP A 324 17.50 3.02 24.53
N LYS A 325 17.77 3.16 23.22
CA LYS A 325 18.86 3.99 22.69
C LYS A 325 18.61 5.48 22.94
N GLU A 326 17.37 5.96 22.80
CA GLU A 326 17.02 7.34 23.12
C GLU A 326 17.20 7.66 24.61
N LEU A 327 16.73 6.79 25.52
CA LEU A 327 16.95 6.98 26.96
C LEU A 327 18.45 7.00 27.32
N SER A 328 19.23 6.11 26.73
CA SER A 328 20.69 6.06 26.92
C SER A 328 21.35 7.36 26.46
N LYS A 329 20.90 7.90 25.32
CA LYS A 329 21.38 9.16 24.76
C LYS A 329 21.00 10.35 25.63
N GLU A 330 19.77 10.42 26.15
CA GLU A 330 19.34 11.49 27.07
C GLU A 330 20.22 11.55 28.33
N ILE A 331 20.55 10.40 28.91
CA ILE A 331 21.44 10.31 30.07
C ILE A 331 22.85 10.80 29.70
N GLN A 332 23.38 10.35 28.55
CA GLN A 332 24.70 10.75 28.09
C GLN A 332 24.78 12.27 27.86
N GLU A 333 23.76 12.86 27.23
CA GLU A 333 23.68 14.30 27.02
C GLU A 333 23.56 15.07 28.35
N ALA A 334 22.85 14.54 29.35
CA ALA A 334 22.75 15.16 30.67
C ALA A 334 24.13 15.20 31.37
N ILE A 335 24.90 14.12 31.27
CA ILE A 335 26.27 14.04 31.78
C ILE A 335 27.17 15.07 31.07
N GLU A 336 27.10 15.15 29.74
CA GLU A 336 27.89 16.09 28.94
C GLU A 336 27.55 17.56 29.21
N LYS A 337 26.28 17.86 29.51
CA LYS A 337 25.83 19.18 29.93
C LYS A 337 26.21 19.53 31.38
N GLY A 338 26.83 18.60 32.11
CA GLY A 338 27.28 18.80 33.48
C GLY A 338 26.12 18.89 34.50
N LEU A 339 24.99 18.24 34.21
CA LEU A 339 23.89 18.15 35.18
C LEU A 339 24.35 17.42 36.45
N SER A 340 23.77 17.78 37.58
CA SER A 340 24.08 17.14 38.86
C SER A 340 23.60 15.69 38.90
N ASP A 341 24.24 14.87 39.74
CA ASP A 341 23.86 13.47 39.94
C ASP A 341 22.38 13.32 40.36
N GLU A 342 21.85 14.26 41.13
CA GLU A 342 20.45 14.29 41.55
C GLU A 342 19.48 14.55 40.39
N GLU A 343 19.90 15.34 39.39
CA GLU A 343 19.13 15.59 38.18
C GLU A 343 19.17 14.37 37.25
N ILE A 344 20.34 13.76 37.08
CA ILE A 344 20.51 12.53 36.28
C ILE A 344 19.73 11.36 36.88
N GLN A 345 19.65 11.24 38.21
CA GLN A 345 18.87 10.21 38.88
C GLN A 345 17.35 10.30 38.63
N LYS A 346 16.83 11.47 38.25
CA LYS A 346 15.41 11.67 37.93
C LYS A 346 15.05 11.24 36.52
N LEU A 347 16.03 11.04 35.64
CA LEU A 347 15.81 10.56 34.28
C LEU A 347 15.41 9.08 34.30
N GLU A 348 14.56 8.70 33.36
CA GLU A 348 14.22 7.29 33.15
C GLU A 348 15.47 6.54 32.66
N LYS A 349 15.81 5.44 33.34
CA LYS A 349 17.02 4.67 33.04
C LYS A 349 16.69 3.45 32.20
N PRO A 350 17.40 3.22 31.10
CA PRO A 350 17.28 1.99 30.34
C PRO A 350 17.79 0.81 31.19
N GLU A 351 17.14 -0.35 31.06
CA GLU A 351 17.60 -1.57 31.72
C GLU A 351 18.98 -1.98 31.17
N PRO A 352 20.03 -2.12 32.01
CA PRO A 352 21.36 -2.46 31.54
C PRO A 352 21.41 -3.81 30.80
N GLY A 353 22.04 -3.85 29.63
CA GLY A 353 22.20 -5.07 28.81
C GLY A 353 20.94 -5.50 28.05
N ARG A 354 19.83 -4.76 28.16
CA ARG A 354 18.58 -5.07 27.45
C ARG A 354 18.71 -4.87 25.93
N ASP A 355 19.55 -3.94 25.49
CA ASP A 355 19.91 -3.70 24.09
C ASP A 355 20.46 -4.96 23.40
N GLU A 356 21.44 -5.64 24.00
CA GLU A 356 22.02 -6.87 23.44
C GLU A 356 21.01 -8.01 23.34
N VAL A 357 20.05 -8.08 24.28
CA VAL A 357 18.95 -9.05 24.22
C VAL A 357 18.00 -8.70 23.08
N LEU A 358 17.63 -7.43 22.93
CA LEU A 358 16.75 -6.96 21.86
C LEU A 358 17.37 -7.14 20.48
N GLU A 359 18.67 -6.84 20.32
CA GLU A 359 19.38 -7.02 19.05
C GLU A 359 19.39 -8.49 18.62
N ARG A 360 19.61 -9.43 19.55
CA ARG A 360 19.49 -10.87 19.27
C ARG A 360 18.07 -11.28 18.92
N GLU A 361 17.07 -10.86 19.71
CA GLU A 361 15.65 -11.17 19.42
C GLU A 361 15.19 -10.63 18.06
N ILE A 362 15.69 -9.46 17.64
CA ILE A 362 15.41 -8.87 16.32
C ILE A 362 16.05 -9.72 15.22
N GLU A 363 17.32 -10.10 15.40
CA GLU A 363 18.06 -10.87 14.40
C GLU A 363 17.47 -12.27 14.20
N ASP A 364 17.14 -12.98 15.28
CA ASP A 364 16.46 -14.28 15.22
C ASP A 364 15.15 -14.19 14.42
N LYS A 365 14.36 -13.13 14.65
CA LYS A 365 13.11 -12.89 13.91
C LYS A 365 13.36 -12.55 12.45
N LYS A 366 14.40 -11.78 12.12
CA LYS A 366 14.79 -11.47 10.73
C LYS A 366 15.13 -12.76 9.97
N GLN A 367 15.90 -13.64 10.59
CA GLN A 367 16.29 -14.92 9.98
C GLN A 367 15.08 -15.82 9.72
N GLU A 368 14.16 -15.94 10.68
CA GLU A 368 12.95 -16.75 10.47
C GLU A 368 12.02 -16.12 9.41
N LEU A 369 11.84 -14.80 9.39
CA LEU A 369 11.08 -14.11 8.35
C LEU A 369 11.68 -14.35 6.95
N ALA A 370 13.01 -14.25 6.82
CA ALA A 370 13.71 -14.52 5.56
C ALA A 370 13.49 -15.96 5.11
N LYS A 371 13.57 -16.93 6.03
CA LYS A 371 13.30 -18.34 5.76
C LYS A 371 11.85 -18.57 5.31
N MET A 372 10.87 -17.95 5.95
CA MET A 372 9.46 -18.04 5.54
C MET A 372 9.26 -17.50 4.12
N VAL A 373 9.89 -16.38 3.77
CA VAL A 373 9.84 -15.79 2.42
C VAL A 373 10.47 -16.72 1.39
N GLU A 374 11.64 -17.29 1.65
CA GLU A 374 12.30 -18.20 0.70
C GLU A 374 11.49 -19.49 0.48
N GLN A 375 10.91 -20.05 1.54
CA GLN A 375 9.97 -21.18 1.42
C GLN A 375 8.72 -20.80 0.61
N ALA A 376 8.18 -19.60 0.81
CA ALA A 376 7.03 -19.11 0.06
C ALA A 376 7.36 -18.90 -1.43
N LYS A 377 8.56 -18.40 -1.73
CA LYS A 377 9.07 -18.26 -3.10
C LYS A 377 9.26 -19.62 -3.77
N GLU A 378 9.73 -20.62 -3.05
CA GLU A 378 9.90 -21.98 -3.58
C GLU A 378 8.53 -22.60 -3.91
N ARG A 379 7.55 -22.50 -3.01
CA ARG A 379 6.16 -22.95 -3.29
C ARG A 379 5.56 -22.24 -4.50
N GLY A 380 5.82 -20.95 -4.66
CA GLY A 380 5.30 -20.16 -5.78
C GLY A 380 5.89 -20.50 -7.15
N LYS A 381 6.86 -21.41 -7.24
CA LYS A 381 7.32 -21.98 -8.52
C LYS A 381 6.35 -22.99 -9.12
N ASP A 382 5.44 -23.56 -8.32
CA ASP A 382 4.41 -24.50 -8.80
C ASP A 382 3.14 -23.71 -9.25
N PRO A 383 2.81 -23.69 -10.56
CA PRO A 383 1.62 -23.00 -11.06
C PRO A 383 0.31 -23.54 -10.48
N ARG A 384 0.27 -24.83 -10.11
CA ARG A 384 -0.91 -25.43 -9.47
C ARG A 384 -1.15 -24.85 -8.08
N ILE A 385 -0.09 -24.67 -7.27
CA ILE A 385 -0.19 -24.02 -5.94
C ILE A 385 -0.68 -22.59 -6.09
N ARG A 386 -0.15 -21.87 -7.08
CA ARG A 386 -0.57 -20.49 -7.36
C ARG A 386 -2.03 -20.38 -7.75
N ALA A 387 -2.51 -21.31 -8.59
CA ALA A 387 -3.92 -21.38 -8.94
C ALA A 387 -4.80 -21.72 -7.73
N GLU A 388 -4.42 -22.71 -6.93
CA GLU A 388 -5.15 -23.12 -5.72
C GLU A 388 -5.27 -21.97 -4.72
N GLU A 389 -4.17 -21.29 -4.37
CA GLU A 389 -4.21 -20.14 -3.46
C GLU A 389 -5.01 -18.96 -4.01
N ALA A 390 -5.11 -18.83 -5.34
CA ALA A 390 -5.94 -17.82 -6.00
C ALA A 390 -7.41 -18.26 -6.19
N GLY A 391 -7.78 -19.46 -5.77
CA GLY A 391 -9.13 -20.00 -5.97
C GLY A 391 -9.45 -20.33 -7.44
N ARG A 392 -8.42 -20.57 -8.27
CA ARG A 392 -8.55 -20.89 -9.69
C ARG A 392 -8.45 -22.41 -9.90
N VAL A 393 -9.24 -22.92 -10.85
CA VAL A 393 -9.10 -24.31 -11.32
C VAL A 393 -7.85 -24.41 -12.19
N TRP A 394 -6.98 -25.37 -11.88
CA TRP A 394 -5.78 -25.69 -12.66
C TRP A 394 -5.91 -27.06 -13.32
N LYS A 395 -5.43 -27.18 -14.55
CA LYS A 395 -5.36 -28.44 -15.32
C LYS A 395 -3.94 -28.71 -15.76
N GLU A 396 -3.63 -29.98 -16.01
CA GLU A 396 -2.32 -30.39 -16.50
C GLU A 396 -1.95 -29.63 -17.79
N GLY A 397 -0.79 -28.99 -17.77
CA GLY A 397 -0.32 -28.12 -18.86
C GLY A 397 -0.69 -26.63 -18.72
N ASP A 398 -1.50 -26.25 -17.74
CA ASP A 398 -1.75 -24.84 -17.43
C ASP A 398 -0.51 -24.18 -16.80
N GLY A 399 -0.28 -22.92 -17.19
CA GLY A 399 0.78 -22.09 -16.63
C GLY A 399 0.37 -21.37 -15.34
N PHE A 400 1.10 -20.31 -15.04
CA PHE A 400 0.90 -19.46 -13.87
C PHE A 400 -0.42 -18.69 -13.89
#